data_AF-K1YTL2-F1
#
_entry.id   AF-K1YTL2-F1
#
_cell.length_a   1.000
_cell.length_b   1.000
_cell.length_c   1.000
_cell.angle_alpha   90.00
_cell.angle_beta   90.00
_cell.angle_gamma   90.00
#
_symmetry.space_group_name_H-M   'P 1'
#
loop_
_entity.id
_entity.type
_entity.pdbx_description
1 polymer ?
#
loop_
_entity_poly.entity_id
_entity_poly.type
_entity_poly.pdbx_seq_one_letter_code
_entity_poly.pdbx_strand_id
1 'polypeptide(L)' 'MSELQQRIRKKSLHQRIMSAEDTIPFFKNGMDLGWSGFTPVGYPKVVPEALADYVEKNNL' A
#
# COMPACT_ATOMS: atom_id res chain seq x y z
N MET A 1 -3.57 -9.25 -21.34
CA MET A 1 -3.61 -8.32 -20.18
C MET A 1 -3.52 -9.15 -18.92
N SER A 2 -2.68 -8.76 -17.97
CA SER A 2 -2.53 -9.48 -16.69
C SER A 2 -3.83 -9.44 -15.87
N GLU A 3 -4.02 -10.38 -14.94
CA GLU A 3 -5.18 -10.36 -14.03
C GLU A 3 -5.29 -9.01 -13.30
N LEU A 4 -4.15 -8.50 -12.80
CA LEU A 4 -4.07 -7.18 -12.16
C LEU A 4 -4.63 -6.06 -13.04
N GLN A 5 -4.24 -6.00 -14.32
CA GLN A 5 -4.74 -4.99 -15.26
C GLN A 5 -6.25 -5.13 -15.51
N GLN A 6 -6.80 -6.35 -15.47
CA GLN A 6 -8.23 -6.60 -15.66
C GLN A 6 -9.07 -6.12 -14.46
N ARG A 7 -8.53 -6.18 -13.24
CA ARG A 7 -9.20 -5.66 -12.02
C ARG A 7 -9.33 -4.13 -12.05
N ILE A 8 -8.39 -3.43 -12.70
CA ILE A 8 -8.35 -1.97 -12.80
C ILE A 8 -8.97 -1.52 -14.12
N ARG A 9 -10.30 -1.31 -14.15
CA ARG A 9 -11.05 -0.99 -15.37
C ARG A 9 -10.65 0.34 -16.04
N LYS A 10 -10.23 1.33 -15.26
CA LYS A 10 -9.79 2.64 -15.77
C LYS A 10 -8.31 2.57 -16.19
N LYS A 11 -8.05 2.36 -17.48
CA LYS A 11 -6.70 2.16 -18.06
C LYS A 11 -5.70 3.28 -17.70
N SER A 12 -6.14 4.53 -17.58
CA SER A 12 -5.25 5.64 -17.21
C SER A 12 -4.64 5.51 -15.81
N LEU A 13 -5.16 4.63 -14.96
CA LEU A 13 -4.61 4.35 -13.63
C LEU A 13 -3.53 3.26 -13.65
N HIS A 14 -3.34 2.53 -14.77
CA HIS A 14 -2.29 1.50 -14.87
C HIS A 14 -0.90 2.09 -14.66
N GLN A 15 -0.70 3.36 -15.01
CA GLN A 15 0.55 4.10 -14.75
C GLN A 15 0.85 4.36 -13.26
N ARG A 16 -0.10 4.07 -12.36
CA ARG A 16 0.06 4.21 -10.90
C ARG A 16 0.29 2.87 -10.19
N ILE A 17 0.36 1.77 -10.93
CA ILE A 17 0.71 0.46 -10.37
C ILE A 17 2.18 0.52 -9.97
N MET A 18 2.49 0.11 -8.75
CA MET A 18 3.83 0.13 -8.18
C MET A 18 3.98 -1.01 -7.16
N SER A 19 5.20 -1.27 -6.72
CA SER A 19 5.46 -2.18 -5.60
C SER A 19 4.98 -1.57 -4.27
N ALA A 20 4.89 -2.37 -3.21
CA ALA A 20 4.47 -1.84 -1.91
C ALA A 20 5.54 -0.90 -1.34
N GLU A 21 6.81 -1.21 -1.57
CA GLU A 21 7.98 -0.45 -1.13
C GLU A 21 8.03 0.94 -1.78
N ASP A 22 7.56 1.07 -3.01
CA ASP A 22 7.46 2.37 -3.70
C ASP A 22 6.49 3.34 -3.01
N THR A 23 5.64 2.85 -2.10
CA THR A 23 4.68 3.68 -1.35
C THR A 23 5.28 4.32 -0.10
N ILE A 24 6.45 3.85 0.37
CA ILE A 24 7.11 4.35 1.59
C ILE A 24 7.25 5.88 1.63
N PRO A 25 7.65 6.57 0.54
CA PRO A 25 7.77 8.03 0.53
C PRO A 25 6.45 8.79 0.79
N PHE A 26 5.29 8.13 0.73
CA PHE A 26 4.00 8.76 1.03
C PHE A 26 3.71 8.86 2.52
N PHE A 27 4.39 8.07 3.37
CA PHE A 27 4.23 8.09 4.82
C PHE A 27 5.20 9.08 5.46
N LYS A 28 4.76 9.73 6.54
CA LYS A 28 5.57 10.68 7.31
C LYS A 28 5.38 10.45 8.79
N ASN A 29 6.41 10.71 9.58
CA ASN A 29 6.32 10.63 11.04
C ASN A 29 5.22 11.58 11.57
N GLY A 30 4.43 11.11 12.53
CA GLY A 30 3.30 11.85 13.11
C GLY A 30 2.04 11.94 12.23
N MET A 31 1.96 11.19 11.12
CA MET A 31 0.77 11.16 10.27
C MET A 31 -0.30 10.24 10.86
N ASP A 32 -1.54 10.72 10.95
CA ASP A 32 -2.71 9.88 11.20
C ASP A 32 -3.06 9.06 9.94
N LEU A 33 -3.22 7.75 10.10
CA LEU A 33 -3.51 6.83 9.00
C LEU A 33 -4.92 6.25 9.12
N GLY A 34 -5.72 6.45 8.07
CA GLY A 34 -7.03 5.83 7.93
C GLY A 34 -6.95 4.61 7.02
N TRP A 35 -7.24 3.43 7.57
CA TRP A 35 -7.27 2.16 6.82
C TRP A 35 -8.68 1.61 6.74
N SER A 36 -8.99 0.90 5.66
CA SER A 36 -10.20 0.07 5.61
C SER A 36 -10.06 -1.12 6.55
N GLY A 37 -11.19 -1.77 6.87
CA GLY A 37 -11.22 -3.04 7.57
C GLY A 37 -12.17 -3.05 8.77
N PHE A 38 -12.90 -4.15 8.92
CA PHE A 38 -13.77 -4.39 10.07
C PHE A 38 -13.90 -5.89 10.29
N THR A 39 -13.72 -6.35 11.53
CA THR A 39 -13.88 -7.75 11.95
C THR A 39 -13.34 -8.79 10.96
N PRO A 40 -12.16 -9.35 11.22
CA PRO A 40 -10.89 -9.25 10.46
C PRO A 40 -10.94 -9.13 8.91
N VAL A 41 -11.93 -8.47 8.31
CA VAL A 41 -12.10 -8.47 6.85
C VAL A 41 -11.84 -7.09 6.26
N GLY A 42 -11.15 -7.06 5.11
CA GLY A 42 -11.08 -5.87 4.24
C GLY A 42 -9.98 -4.84 4.57
N TYR A 43 -9.06 -5.14 5.49
CA TYR A 43 -7.89 -4.28 5.74
C TYR A 43 -6.78 -4.47 4.71
N PRO A 44 -5.99 -3.42 4.41
CA PRO A 44 -4.81 -3.55 3.56
C PRO A 44 -3.73 -4.36 4.28
N LYS A 45 -3.03 -5.23 3.55
CA LYS A 45 -2.04 -6.15 4.14
C LYS A 45 -0.61 -5.76 3.77
N VAL A 46 -0.30 -5.82 2.48
CA VAL A 46 1.08 -5.70 1.95
C VAL A 46 1.72 -4.32 2.21
N VAL A 47 0.97 -3.22 2.06
CA VAL A 47 1.53 -1.87 2.28
C VAL A 47 1.83 -1.61 3.76
N PRO A 48 0.92 -1.89 4.71
CA PRO A 48 1.25 -1.82 6.14
C PRO A 48 2.44 -2.70 6.55
N GLU A 49 2.54 -3.92 6.02
CA GLU A 49 3.69 -4.80 6.27
C GLU A 49 4.99 -4.18 5.75
N ALA A 50 5.02 -3.68 4.51
CA ALA A 50 6.20 -3.03 3.94
C ALA A 50 6.62 -1.77 4.73
N LEU A 51 5.65 -1.00 5.24
CA LEU A 51 5.91 0.15 6.09
C LEU A 51 6.54 -0.25 7.43
N ALA A 52 5.99 -1.27 8.09
CA ALA A 52 6.54 -1.78 9.36
C ALA A 52 7.99 -2.28 9.16
N ASP A 53 8.22 -3.10 8.13
CA ASP A 53 9.54 -3.59 7.74
C ASP A 53 10.54 -2.45 7.50
N TYR A 54 10.11 -1.39 6.81
CA TYR A 54 10.97 -0.23 6.55
C TYR A 54 11.36 0.48 7.84
N VAL A 55 10.42 0.68 8.77
CA VAL A 55 10.69 1.29 10.07
C VAL A 55 11.70 0.45 10.86
N GLU A 56 11.47 -0.86 10.96
CA GLU A 56 12.36 -1.78 11.68
C GLU A 56 13.77 -1.81 11.10
N LYS A 57 13.90 -1.95 9.77
CA LYS A 57 15.22 -2.03 9.09
C LYS A 57 16.03 -0.74 9.20
N ASN A 58 15.38 0.41 9.34
CA ASN A 58 16.04 1.72 9.41
C ASN A 58 16.11 2.28 10.83
N ASN A 59 15.64 1.53 11.84
CA ASN A 59 15.66 1.93 13.24
C ASN A 59 15.03 3.32 13.49
N LEU A 60 13.84 3.51 12.91
CA LEU A 60 13.04 4.75 12.97
C LEU A 60 12.01 4.76 14.11
#